data_AF-A0A2W5T0E0-F1
#
_entry.id   AF-A0A2W5T0E0-F1
#
_cell.length_a   1.000
_cell.length_b   1.000
_cell.length_c   1.000
_cell.angle_alpha   90.00
_cell.angle_beta   90.00
_cell.angle_gamma   90.00
#
_symmetry.space_group_name_H-M   'P 1'
#
loop_
_entity.id
_entity.type
_entity.pdbx_description
1 polymer ?
#
loop_
_entity_poly.entity_id
_entity_poly.type
_entity_poly.pdbx_seq_one_letter_code
_entity_poly.pdbx_strand_id
1 'polypeptide(L)'
;MAHAAEFEFLDDDQGGGQFIPVGGPVAQLRGMLARNDVDGAVHLYEETGGGARAGLLQEASIASFDLKKSIAHMFKRARDFATAAAVFELANIQAEAAPCFEQANDFVRAATAWKKCGELIRAAAAFERAGKIDEAIELYGQAGAREQMAEALARGRRFEAAAAIYKDLGNLHAEVETLRAALAASPGSAPSAMRLAQLHAQHGQIPKAVEILMEAARAASSARNDPTLLEYLARLLEAMNNPTAAAKVRARIGQGSPVPAPAPIPAVQAAPAPPSSPAADAYGFLKALPMFADLSLDDMRSLFRVSTQHGFGPGMHLIEPGQPGRGLFVIVDGQVEVYGGAGPDARLLNTLGVGGYVGEISLLLDGPTSARVTARTPVKALFISREGFTQYLYNTPSAALRIYRLFSNNLAERVRALSAAR
;
A
#
# COMPACT_ATOMS: atom_id res chain seq x y z
N MET A 1 -41.43 44.90 21.03
CA MET A 1 -40.38 45.92 21.21
C MET A 1 -39.19 45.48 20.37
N ALA A 2 -38.82 46.26 19.35
CA ALA A 2 -37.66 45.96 18.53
C ALA A 2 -36.39 46.23 19.35
N HIS A 3 -35.55 45.20 19.55
CA HIS A 3 -34.24 45.39 20.15
C HIS A 3 -33.39 46.24 19.20
N ALA A 4 -33.00 47.44 19.63
CA ALA A 4 -32.03 48.24 18.90
C ALA A 4 -30.69 47.50 18.93
N ALA A 5 -30.11 47.24 17.75
CA ALA A 5 -28.74 46.77 17.67
C ALA A 5 -27.82 47.91 18.11
N GLU A 6 -27.14 47.74 19.25
CA GLU A 6 -26.06 48.61 19.67
C GLU A 6 -24.86 48.38 18.74
N PHE A 7 -24.03 49.39 18.46
CA PHE A 7 -22.84 49.26 17.62
C PHE A 7 -21.65 49.95 18.32
N GLU A 8 -20.47 49.35 18.25
CA GLU A 8 -19.22 49.86 18.82
C GLU A 8 -18.25 50.17 17.66
N PHE A 9 -17.55 51.30 17.76
CA PHE A 9 -16.63 51.76 16.73
C PHE A 9 -15.21 51.32 17.09
N LEU A 10 -14.61 50.49 16.24
CA LEU A 10 -13.23 50.03 16.40
C LEU A 10 -12.35 50.81 15.43
N ASP A 11 -11.42 51.60 15.96
CA ASP A 11 -10.38 52.28 15.19
C ASP A 11 -9.33 51.28 14.72
N ASP A 12 -8.92 51.38 13.46
CA ASP A 12 -7.67 50.78 13.00
C ASP A 12 -6.51 51.78 13.13
N ASP A 13 -5.29 51.28 13.25
CA ASP A 13 -4.07 52.09 13.44
C ASP A 13 -3.77 53.04 12.24
N GLN A 14 -4.60 53.03 11.20
CA GLN A 14 -4.50 53.88 10.01
C GLN A 14 -5.64 54.92 9.88
N GLY A 15 -6.48 55.07 10.90
CA GLY A 15 -7.46 56.16 10.99
C GLY A 15 -8.78 55.93 10.22
N GLY A 16 -9.13 54.68 9.94
CA GLY A 16 -10.42 54.25 9.38
C GLY A 16 -11.13 53.23 10.28
N GLY A 17 -11.99 53.69 11.19
CA GLY A 17 -12.75 52.77 12.04
C GLY A 17 -14.01 52.16 11.38
N GLN A 18 -14.45 51.00 11.87
CA GLN A 18 -15.68 50.32 11.44
C GLN A 18 -16.65 50.10 12.62
N PHE A 19 -17.96 50.27 12.38
CA PHE A 19 -19.00 49.94 13.34
C PHE A 19 -19.28 48.43 13.36
N ILE A 20 -19.15 47.80 14.54
CA ILE A 20 -19.46 46.39 14.76
C ILE A 20 -20.67 46.28 15.70
N PRO A 21 -21.69 45.45 15.41
CA PRO A 21 -22.84 45.29 16.29
C PRO A 21 -22.45 44.71 17.66
N VAL A 22 -22.82 45.41 18.72
CA VAL A 22 -22.75 45.04 20.13
C VAL A 22 -23.92 44.12 20.44
N GLY A 23 -23.62 42.97 21.05
CA GLY A 23 -24.63 42.00 21.49
C GLY A 23 -24.92 40.85 20.51
N GLY A 24 -24.16 40.72 19.42
CA GLY A 24 -24.25 39.57 18.51
C GLY A 24 -23.40 38.36 18.94
N PRO A 25 -23.65 37.16 18.39
CA PRO A 25 -22.86 35.95 18.68
C PRO A 25 -21.36 36.13 18.48
N VAL A 26 -20.94 36.91 17.48
CA VAL A 26 -19.51 37.19 17.21
C VAL A 26 -18.85 37.92 18.38
N ALA A 27 -19.50 38.95 18.93
CA ALA A 27 -18.97 39.72 20.06
C ALA A 27 -18.91 38.89 21.36
N GLN A 28 -19.90 38.01 21.58
CA GLN A 28 -19.90 37.07 22.71
C GLN A 28 -18.76 36.05 22.59
N LEU A 29 -18.61 35.46 21.40
CA LEU A 29 -17.53 34.51 21.10
C LEU A 29 -16.16 35.16 21.26
N ARG A 30 -15.96 36.40 20.78
CA ARG A 30 -14.75 37.19 21.01
C ARG A 30 -14.43 37.31 22.50
N GLY A 31 -15.40 37.74 23.30
CA GLY A 31 -15.23 37.93 24.74
C GLY A 31 -14.87 36.63 25.48
N MET A 32 -15.46 35.50 25.07
CA MET A 32 -15.11 34.17 25.60
C MET A 32 -13.68 33.77 25.22
N LEU A 33 -13.33 33.88 23.93
CA LEU A 33 -12.01 33.49 23.43
C LEU A 33 -10.88 34.37 23.97
N ALA A 34 -11.12 35.66 24.18
CA ALA A 34 -10.17 36.58 24.83
C ALA A 34 -9.89 36.19 26.30
N ARG A 35 -10.85 35.56 26.98
CA ARG A 35 -10.67 34.99 28.34
C ARG A 35 -10.22 33.53 28.33
N ASN A 36 -9.87 32.99 27.16
CA ASN A 36 -9.50 31.59 26.96
C ASN A 36 -10.61 30.57 27.32
N ASP A 37 -11.87 31.00 27.32
CA ASP A 37 -13.04 30.13 27.46
C ASP A 37 -13.41 29.50 26.12
N VAL A 38 -12.61 28.52 25.69
CA VAL A 38 -12.81 27.83 24.42
C VAL A 38 -14.02 26.89 24.49
N ASP A 39 -14.29 26.29 25.65
CA ASP A 39 -15.43 25.38 25.84
C ASP A 39 -16.78 26.09 25.66
N GLY A 40 -16.97 27.23 26.34
CA GLY A 40 -18.16 28.03 26.19
C GLY A 40 -18.33 28.57 24.76
N ALA A 41 -17.21 28.96 24.12
CA ALA A 41 -17.23 29.44 22.75
C ALA A 41 -17.64 28.36 21.73
N VAL A 42 -17.18 27.11 21.90
CA VAL A 42 -17.60 25.98 21.04
C VAL A 42 -19.11 25.76 21.16
N HIS A 43 -19.63 25.70 22.38
CA HIS A 43 -21.07 25.47 22.61
C HIS A 43 -21.93 26.55 21.93
N LEU A 44 -21.60 27.82 22.16
CA LEU A 44 -22.32 28.95 21.56
C LEU A 44 -22.21 28.94 20.02
N TYR A 45 -21.05 28.57 19.48
CA TYR A 45 -20.87 28.44 18.03
C TYR A 45 -21.73 27.33 17.42
N GLU A 46 -21.81 26.17 18.08
CA GLU A 46 -22.64 25.04 17.66
C GLU A 46 -24.13 25.38 17.73
N GLU A 47 -24.59 26.04 18.80
CA GLU A 47 -25.98 26.49 18.96
C GLU A 47 -26.41 27.48 17.87
N THR A 48 -25.50 28.35 17.45
CA THR A 48 -25.78 29.35 16.40
C THR A 48 -25.73 28.78 14.98
N GLY A 49 -25.45 27.48 14.82
CA GLY A 49 -25.40 26.80 13.52
C GLY A 49 -24.35 27.38 12.58
N GLY A 50 -23.28 27.98 13.12
CA GLY A 50 -22.24 28.62 12.33
C GLY A 50 -22.60 30.00 11.77
N GLY A 51 -23.71 30.63 12.19
CA GLY A 51 -24.07 31.99 11.79
C GLY A 51 -22.99 33.04 12.10
N ALA A 52 -22.17 32.80 13.12
CA ALA A 52 -21.03 33.66 13.48
C ALA A 52 -19.76 33.44 12.64
N ARG A 53 -19.73 32.43 11.74
CA ARG A 53 -18.51 32.00 11.01
C ARG A 53 -17.85 33.16 10.24
N ALA A 54 -18.63 33.86 9.43
CA ALA A 54 -18.12 34.92 8.56
C ALA A 54 -17.53 36.09 9.38
N GLY A 55 -18.23 36.50 10.44
CA GLY A 55 -17.75 37.56 11.33
C GLY A 55 -16.47 37.18 12.07
N LEU A 56 -16.38 35.94 12.58
CA LEU A 56 -15.18 35.44 13.23
C LEU A 56 -13.98 35.29 12.28
N LEU A 57 -14.21 34.96 11.00
CA LEU A 57 -13.15 34.94 9.99
C LEU A 57 -12.62 36.36 9.69
N GLN A 58 -13.52 37.34 9.56
CA GLN A 58 -13.13 38.74 9.38
C GLN A 58 -12.34 39.22 10.60
N GLU A 59 -12.80 38.91 11.81
CA GLU A 59 -12.12 39.24 13.05
C GLU A 59 -10.74 38.58 13.13
N ALA A 60 -10.65 37.30 12.80
CA ALA A 60 -9.39 36.58 12.72
C ALA A 60 -8.41 37.21 11.74
N SER A 61 -8.84 37.93 10.70
CA SER A 61 -7.89 38.56 9.76
C SER A 61 -7.06 39.69 10.40
N ILE A 62 -7.66 40.44 11.34
CA ILE A 62 -7.04 41.60 12.02
C ILE A 62 -6.62 41.31 13.47
N ALA A 63 -7.01 40.16 14.03
CA ALA A 63 -6.73 39.79 15.40
C ALA A 63 -5.24 39.52 15.70
N SER A 64 -4.89 39.61 16.98
CA SER A 64 -3.58 39.19 17.51
C SER A 64 -3.33 37.70 17.28
N PHE A 65 -2.05 37.29 17.34
CA PHE A 65 -1.65 35.89 17.15
C PHE A 65 -2.37 34.93 18.12
N ASP A 66 -2.44 35.29 19.41
CA ASP A 66 -3.08 34.45 20.44
C ASP A 66 -4.58 34.31 20.20
N LEU A 67 -5.25 35.40 19.83
CA LEU A 67 -6.68 35.37 19.55
C LEU A 67 -6.98 34.56 18.28
N LYS A 68 -6.17 34.71 17.21
CA LYS A 68 -6.26 33.86 16.01
C LYS A 68 -6.14 32.38 16.37
N LYS A 69 -5.18 32.03 17.22
CA LYS A 69 -4.98 30.65 17.68
C LYS A 69 -6.18 30.14 18.47
N SER A 70 -6.73 30.92 19.39
CA SER A 70 -7.95 30.56 20.15
C SER A 70 -9.16 30.37 19.23
N ILE A 71 -9.37 31.28 18.26
CA ILE A 71 -10.43 31.16 17.24
C ILE A 71 -10.26 29.87 16.42
N ALA A 72 -9.05 29.57 15.95
CA ALA A 72 -8.77 28.36 15.18
C ALA A 72 -9.03 27.07 15.98
N HIS A 73 -8.59 27.02 17.24
CA HIS A 73 -8.84 25.87 18.11
C HIS A 73 -10.33 25.68 18.41
N MET A 74 -11.09 26.78 18.59
CA MET A 74 -12.53 26.72 18.74
C MET A 74 -13.18 26.06 17.52
N PHE A 75 -12.89 26.55 16.31
CA PHE A 75 -13.43 25.95 15.07
C PHE A 75 -13.04 24.48 14.91
N LYS A 76 -11.78 24.12 15.22
CA LYS A 76 -11.28 22.75 15.16
C LYS A 76 -12.06 21.83 16.12
N ARG A 77 -12.36 22.31 17.33
CA ARG A 77 -13.15 21.56 18.32
C ARG A 77 -14.61 21.43 17.93
N ALA A 78 -15.18 22.47 17.34
CA ALA A 78 -16.52 22.47 16.74
C ALA A 78 -16.61 21.67 15.42
N ARG A 79 -15.54 20.99 15.00
CA ARG A 79 -15.43 20.20 13.77
C ARG A 79 -15.62 20.98 12.46
N ASP A 80 -15.48 22.30 12.52
CA ASP A 80 -15.40 23.16 11.34
C ASP A 80 -13.95 23.26 10.84
N PHE A 81 -13.45 22.14 10.31
CA PHE A 81 -12.04 22.01 9.94
C PHE A 81 -11.63 22.95 8.80
N ALA A 82 -12.53 23.24 7.87
CA ALA A 82 -12.25 24.16 6.77
C ALA A 82 -11.99 25.59 7.27
N THR A 83 -12.82 26.08 8.19
CA THR A 83 -12.66 27.40 8.79
C THR A 83 -11.46 27.43 9.75
N ALA A 84 -11.29 26.39 10.56
CA ALA A 84 -10.13 26.26 11.44
C ALA A 84 -8.81 26.33 10.67
N ALA A 85 -8.71 25.60 9.55
CA ALA A 85 -7.53 25.60 8.71
C ALA A 85 -7.23 26.99 8.12
N ALA A 86 -8.27 27.71 7.66
CA ALA A 86 -8.12 29.07 7.17
C ALA A 86 -7.58 30.03 8.25
N VAL A 87 -8.06 29.92 9.49
CA VAL A 87 -7.57 30.74 10.60
C VAL A 87 -6.14 30.36 11.00
N PHE A 88 -5.80 29.07 11.05
CA PHE A 88 -4.41 28.63 11.27
C PHE A 88 -3.47 29.15 10.18
N GLU A 89 -3.92 29.19 8.92
CA GLU A 89 -3.15 29.76 7.82
C GLU A 89 -2.95 31.28 7.99
N LEU A 90 -3.98 32.02 8.39
CA LEU A 90 -3.87 33.45 8.75
C LEU A 90 -2.93 33.71 9.93
N ALA A 91 -2.83 32.76 10.87
CA ALA A 91 -1.88 32.78 11.97
C ALA A 91 -0.46 32.31 11.58
N ASN A 92 -0.27 31.90 10.32
CA ASN A 92 0.96 31.28 9.81
C ASN A 92 1.39 29.99 10.55
N ILE A 93 0.43 29.25 11.12
CA ILE A 93 0.66 27.99 11.84
C ILE A 93 0.38 26.81 10.88
N GLN A 94 1.31 26.56 9.97
CA GLN A 94 1.14 25.56 8.90
C GLN A 94 0.96 24.12 9.44
N ALA A 95 1.63 23.78 10.55
CA ALA A 95 1.60 22.44 11.13
C ALA A 95 0.22 22.04 11.67
N GLU A 96 -0.58 23.03 12.09
CA GLU A 96 -1.96 22.80 12.54
C GLU A 96 -2.98 23.00 11.41
N ALA A 97 -2.69 23.88 10.44
CA ALA A 97 -3.53 24.09 9.27
C ALA A 97 -3.60 22.82 8.38
N ALA A 98 -2.46 22.19 8.12
CA ALA A 98 -2.36 21.05 7.21
C ALA A 98 -3.29 19.86 7.54
N PRO A 99 -3.31 19.31 8.77
CA PRO A 99 -4.25 18.23 9.11
C PRO A 99 -5.72 18.68 9.09
N CYS A 100 -6.00 19.95 9.38
CA CYS A 100 -7.36 20.48 9.26
C CYS A 100 -7.82 20.55 7.79
N PHE A 101 -6.93 20.93 6.86
CA PHE A 101 -7.23 20.85 5.43
C PHE A 101 -7.49 19.41 4.95
N GLU A 102 -6.72 18.44 5.45
CA GLU A 102 -6.98 17.02 5.13
C GLU A 102 -8.36 16.56 5.62
N GLN A 103 -8.75 16.93 6.85
CA GLN A 103 -10.06 16.60 7.42
C GLN A 103 -11.21 17.31 6.67
N ALA A 104 -10.93 18.47 6.08
CA ALA A 104 -11.84 19.20 5.21
C ALA A 104 -11.86 18.67 3.76
N ASN A 105 -11.07 17.64 3.43
CA ASN A 105 -10.85 17.12 2.06
C ASN A 105 -10.24 18.13 1.07
N ASP A 106 -9.62 19.20 1.54
CA ASP A 106 -8.86 20.14 0.70
C ASP A 106 -7.39 19.70 0.62
N PHE A 107 -7.16 18.64 -0.15
CA PHE A 107 -5.84 18.02 -0.22
C PHE A 107 -4.76 18.90 -0.88
N VAL A 108 -5.16 19.84 -1.75
CA VAL A 108 -4.20 20.76 -2.41
C VAL A 108 -3.64 21.74 -1.39
N ARG A 109 -4.49 22.37 -0.56
CA ARG A 109 -4.03 23.27 0.50
C ARG A 109 -3.33 22.52 1.63
N ALA A 110 -3.79 21.29 1.95
CA ALA A 110 -3.08 20.43 2.89
C ALA A 110 -1.64 20.17 2.43
N ALA A 111 -1.45 19.82 1.16
CA ALA A 111 -0.14 19.53 0.60
C ALA A 111 0.80 20.74 0.61
N THR A 112 0.29 21.93 0.26
CA THR A 112 1.10 23.16 0.31
C THR A 112 1.47 23.53 1.74
N ALA A 113 0.56 23.35 2.71
CA ALA A 113 0.85 23.56 4.12
C ALA A 113 1.90 22.57 4.65
N TRP A 114 1.77 21.27 4.37
CA TRP A 114 2.79 20.27 4.72
C TRP A 114 4.15 20.57 4.10
N LYS A 115 4.17 21.03 2.85
CA LYS A 115 5.41 21.43 2.16
C LYS A 115 6.08 22.61 2.87
N LYS A 116 5.31 23.61 3.31
CA LYS A 116 5.83 24.74 4.11
C LYS A 116 6.38 24.30 5.47
N CYS A 117 5.85 23.21 6.05
CA CYS A 117 6.38 22.60 7.27
C CYS A 117 7.67 21.78 7.06
N GLY A 118 8.08 21.53 5.81
CA GLY A 118 9.18 20.62 5.51
C GLY A 118 8.79 19.13 5.54
N GLU A 119 7.50 18.81 5.75
CA GLU A 119 6.97 17.44 5.77
C GLU A 119 6.69 16.95 4.34
N LEU A 120 7.75 16.72 3.58
CA LEU A 120 7.69 16.43 2.14
C LEU A 120 6.89 15.16 1.81
N ILE A 121 7.02 14.10 2.61
CA ILE A 121 6.31 12.82 2.39
C ILE A 121 4.80 13.01 2.57
N ARG A 122 4.38 13.75 3.60
CA ARG A 122 2.96 14.05 3.83
C ARG A 122 2.40 14.97 2.76
N ALA A 123 3.18 15.96 2.34
CA ALA A 123 2.82 16.84 1.23
C ALA A 123 2.61 16.04 -0.07
N ALA A 124 3.51 15.12 -0.39
CA ALA A 124 3.39 14.24 -1.54
C ALA A 124 2.12 13.38 -1.46
N ALA A 125 1.88 12.70 -0.33
CA ALA A 125 0.69 11.87 -0.13
C ALA A 125 -0.63 12.66 -0.26
N ALA A 126 -0.64 13.92 0.21
CA ALA A 126 -1.77 14.81 0.02
C ALA A 126 -1.97 15.19 -1.47
N PHE A 127 -0.91 15.49 -2.22
CA PHE A 127 -1.02 15.71 -3.67
C PHE A 127 -1.48 14.47 -4.42
N GLU A 128 -1.10 13.26 -4.00
CA GLU A 128 -1.63 12.03 -4.60
C GLU A 128 -3.13 11.90 -4.40
N ARG A 129 -3.63 12.19 -3.19
CA ARG A 129 -5.07 12.21 -2.90
C ARG A 129 -5.83 13.29 -3.69
N ALA A 130 -5.17 14.40 -3.99
CA ALA A 130 -5.68 15.44 -4.88
C ALA A 130 -5.65 15.05 -6.37
N GLY A 131 -5.09 13.89 -6.73
CA GLY A 131 -4.90 13.46 -8.12
C GLY A 131 -3.72 14.13 -8.83
N LYS A 132 -2.92 14.92 -8.12
CA LYS A 132 -1.73 15.62 -8.65
C LYS A 132 -0.48 14.76 -8.56
N ILE A 133 -0.46 13.69 -9.34
CA ILE A 133 0.59 12.66 -9.28
C ILE A 133 1.98 13.22 -9.62
N ASP A 134 2.08 14.18 -10.54
CA ASP A 134 3.36 14.81 -10.91
C ASP A 134 4.02 15.54 -9.74
N GLU A 135 3.25 16.40 -9.07
CA GLU A 135 3.73 17.15 -7.89
C GLU A 135 4.13 16.18 -6.76
N ALA A 136 3.42 15.06 -6.60
CA ALA A 136 3.76 14.04 -5.62
C ALA A 136 5.07 13.31 -5.94
N ILE A 137 5.30 12.92 -7.19
CA ILE A 137 6.53 12.24 -7.63
C ILE A 137 7.75 13.11 -7.37
N GLU A 138 7.67 14.40 -7.71
CA GLU A 138 8.77 15.35 -7.46
C GLU A 138 9.10 15.45 -5.97
N LEU A 139 8.08 15.55 -5.11
CA LEU A 139 8.27 15.65 -3.67
C LEU A 139 8.80 14.35 -3.05
N TYR A 140 8.33 13.18 -3.49
CA TYR A 140 8.92 11.92 -3.05
C TYR A 140 10.39 11.81 -3.47
N GLY A 141 10.74 12.30 -4.67
CA GLY A 141 12.12 12.41 -5.12
C GLY A 141 12.97 13.29 -4.22
N GLN A 142 12.47 14.48 -3.85
CA GLN A 142 13.15 15.40 -2.93
C GLN A 142 13.31 14.82 -1.52
N ALA A 143 12.32 14.06 -1.05
CA ALA A 143 12.37 13.37 0.24
C ALA A 143 13.27 12.13 0.25
N GLY A 144 13.77 11.67 -0.91
CA GLY A 144 14.49 10.39 -1.02
C GLY A 144 13.58 9.16 -0.81
N ALA A 145 12.26 9.35 -0.82
CA ALA A 145 11.23 8.33 -0.59
C ALA A 145 11.00 7.50 -1.87
N ARG A 146 12.02 6.71 -2.24
CA ARG A 146 12.07 5.99 -3.53
C ARG A 146 10.94 4.98 -3.72
N GLU A 147 10.53 4.26 -2.68
CA GLU A 147 9.46 3.26 -2.79
C GLU A 147 8.11 3.94 -3.06
N GLN A 148 7.77 4.98 -2.29
CA GLN A 148 6.56 5.77 -2.49
C GLN A 148 6.56 6.47 -3.85
N MET A 149 7.71 6.95 -4.32
CA MET A 149 7.88 7.50 -5.66
C MET A 149 7.55 6.46 -6.75
N ALA A 150 8.02 5.22 -6.60
CA ALA A 150 7.74 4.14 -7.55
C ALA A 150 6.26 3.77 -7.58
N GLU A 151 5.59 3.73 -6.42
CA GLU A 151 4.14 3.54 -6.34
C GLU A 151 3.37 4.68 -7.03
N ALA A 152 3.77 5.93 -6.78
CA ALA A 152 3.18 7.11 -7.41
C ALA A 152 3.29 7.04 -8.94
N LEU A 153 4.48 6.68 -9.45
CA LEU A 153 4.73 6.46 -10.88
C LEU A 153 3.85 5.36 -11.47
N ALA A 154 3.69 4.23 -10.76
CA ALA A 154 2.83 3.14 -11.20
C ALA A 154 1.35 3.57 -11.28
N ARG A 155 0.85 4.31 -10.28
CA ARG A 155 -0.51 4.88 -10.29
C ARG A 155 -0.70 5.89 -11.43
N GLY A 156 0.34 6.68 -11.73
CA GLY A 156 0.41 7.58 -12.88
C GLY A 156 0.61 6.88 -14.23
N ARG A 157 0.56 5.54 -14.30
CA ARG A 157 0.78 4.71 -15.51
C ARG A 157 2.18 4.86 -16.14
N ARG A 158 3.17 5.30 -15.38
CA ARG A 158 4.59 5.38 -15.77
C ARG A 158 5.33 4.12 -15.32
N PHE A 159 4.85 2.97 -15.81
CA PHE A 159 5.28 1.66 -15.32
C PHE A 159 6.77 1.38 -15.52
N GLU A 160 7.35 1.82 -16.64
CA GLU A 160 8.78 1.59 -16.93
C GLU A 160 9.70 2.32 -15.93
N ALA A 161 9.35 3.57 -15.60
CA ALA A 161 10.07 4.34 -14.59
C ALA A 161 9.90 3.72 -13.18
N ALA A 162 8.69 3.26 -12.85
CA ALA A 162 8.44 2.56 -11.59
C ALA A 162 9.25 1.25 -11.48
N ALA A 163 9.26 0.44 -12.54
CA ALA A 163 10.01 -0.81 -12.60
C ALA A 163 11.53 -0.58 -12.46
N ALA A 164 12.06 0.49 -13.05
CA ALA A 164 13.47 0.88 -12.89
C ALA A 164 13.82 1.20 -11.43
N ILE A 165 12.95 1.92 -10.71
CA ILE A 165 13.17 2.19 -9.28
C ILE A 165 13.08 0.89 -8.47
N TYR A 166 12.10 0.03 -8.74
CA TYR A 166 11.98 -1.25 -8.01
C TYR A 166 13.18 -2.18 -8.25
N LYS A 167 13.73 -2.17 -9.47
CA LYS A 167 14.99 -2.84 -9.79
C LYS A 167 16.13 -2.34 -8.90
N ASP A 168 16.30 -1.02 -8.81
CA ASP A 168 17.38 -0.41 -8.03
C ASP A 168 17.21 -0.67 -6.52
N LEU A 169 15.96 -0.77 -6.05
CA LEU A 169 15.63 -1.17 -4.68
C LEU A 169 15.77 -2.68 -4.42
N GLY A 170 15.97 -3.49 -5.46
CA GLY A 170 15.98 -4.95 -5.35
C GLY A 170 14.61 -5.56 -5.02
N ASN A 171 13.52 -4.80 -5.19
CA ASN A 171 12.16 -5.29 -4.97
C ASN A 171 11.64 -6.01 -6.23
N LEU A 172 12.13 -7.23 -6.42
CA LEU A 172 11.81 -8.08 -7.56
C LEU A 172 10.30 -8.29 -7.78
N HIS A 173 9.49 -8.36 -6.71
CA HIS A 173 8.06 -8.63 -6.85
C HIS A 173 7.33 -7.43 -7.45
N ALA A 174 7.53 -6.25 -6.85
CA ALA A 174 6.95 -5.01 -7.36
C ALA A 174 7.46 -4.69 -8.78
N GLU A 175 8.72 -5.00 -9.08
CA GLU A 175 9.28 -4.91 -10.43
C GLU A 175 8.52 -5.80 -11.42
N VAL A 176 8.32 -7.10 -11.11
CA VAL A 176 7.57 -8.02 -11.98
C VAL A 176 6.13 -7.57 -12.19
N GLU A 177 5.43 -7.18 -11.13
CA GLU A 177 4.03 -6.75 -11.22
C GLU A 177 3.89 -5.45 -12.02
N THR A 178 4.79 -4.48 -11.83
CA THR A 178 4.79 -3.25 -12.65
C THR A 178 5.11 -3.53 -14.11
N LEU A 179 6.04 -4.44 -14.41
CA LEU A 179 6.33 -4.85 -15.80
C LEU A 179 5.14 -5.58 -16.44
N ARG A 180 4.43 -6.43 -15.69
CA ARG A 180 3.20 -7.07 -16.18
C ARG A 180 2.10 -6.04 -16.46
N ALA A 181 1.92 -5.07 -15.55
CA ALA A 181 0.99 -3.97 -15.77
C ALA A 181 1.38 -3.13 -16.99
N ALA A 182 2.69 -2.90 -17.21
CA ALA A 182 3.21 -2.22 -18.38
C ALA A 182 2.84 -2.96 -19.68
N LEU A 183 3.03 -4.28 -19.72
CA LEU A 183 2.68 -5.12 -20.86
C LEU A 183 1.17 -5.28 -21.04
N ALA A 184 0.37 -5.25 -19.97
CA ALA A 184 -1.08 -5.23 -20.08
C ALA A 184 -1.58 -3.91 -20.69
N ALA A 185 -0.96 -2.78 -20.34
CA ALA A 185 -1.29 -1.47 -20.88
C ALA A 185 -0.73 -1.26 -22.31
N SER A 186 0.46 -1.77 -22.58
CA SER A 186 1.15 -1.71 -23.86
C SER A 186 1.85 -3.05 -24.16
N PRO A 187 1.14 -4.00 -24.78
CA PRO A 187 1.69 -5.34 -25.05
C PRO A 187 2.95 -5.35 -25.91
N GLY A 188 3.18 -4.28 -26.68
CA GLY A 188 4.35 -4.10 -27.53
C GLY A 188 5.55 -3.40 -26.89
N SER A 189 5.57 -3.15 -25.57
CA SER A 189 6.73 -2.51 -24.91
C SER A 189 7.92 -3.47 -24.89
N ALA A 190 8.87 -3.24 -25.81
CA ALA A 190 10.12 -4.01 -25.87
C ALA A 190 10.95 -3.91 -24.57
N PRO A 191 11.14 -2.72 -23.94
CA PRO A 191 11.87 -2.62 -22.68
C PRO A 191 11.23 -3.46 -21.56
N SER A 192 9.90 -3.42 -21.44
CA SER A 192 9.18 -4.15 -20.40
C SER A 192 9.23 -5.67 -20.63
N ALA A 193 9.00 -6.10 -21.87
CA ALA A 193 9.06 -7.51 -22.26
C ALA A 193 10.47 -8.08 -22.06
N MET A 194 11.50 -7.34 -22.48
CA MET A 194 12.90 -7.73 -22.28
C MET A 194 13.22 -7.91 -20.81
N ARG A 195 12.87 -6.94 -19.97
CA ARG A 195 13.20 -7.02 -18.54
C ARG A 195 12.47 -8.17 -17.86
N LEU A 196 11.19 -8.36 -18.16
CA LEU A 196 10.41 -9.46 -17.59
C LEU A 196 10.93 -10.84 -18.06
N ALA A 197 11.30 -10.96 -19.34
CA ALA A 197 11.91 -12.17 -19.88
C ALA A 197 13.26 -12.48 -19.22
N GLN A 198 14.10 -11.47 -18.97
CA GLN A 198 15.37 -11.63 -18.24
C GLN A 198 15.14 -12.17 -16.82
N LEU A 199 14.16 -11.65 -16.10
CA LEU A 199 13.83 -12.13 -14.75
C LEU A 199 13.38 -13.60 -14.78
N HIS A 200 12.53 -13.98 -15.75
CA HIS A 200 12.12 -15.38 -15.90
C HIS A 200 13.29 -16.31 -16.29
N ALA A 201 14.16 -15.88 -17.20
CA ALA A 201 15.35 -16.64 -17.58
C ALA A 201 16.32 -16.82 -16.41
N GLN A 202 16.48 -15.82 -15.54
CA GLN A 202 17.30 -15.92 -14.32
C GLN A 202 16.78 -16.97 -13.34
N HIS A 203 15.47 -17.20 -13.30
CA HIS A 203 14.85 -18.26 -12.49
C HIS A 203 14.71 -19.60 -13.24
N GLY A 204 15.41 -19.79 -14.36
CA GLY A 204 15.39 -21.03 -15.15
C GLY A 204 14.13 -21.23 -15.99
N GLN A 205 13.22 -20.25 -16.04
CA GLN A 205 11.95 -20.33 -16.78
C GLN A 205 12.13 -19.84 -18.24
N ILE A 206 13.09 -20.44 -18.95
CA ILE A 206 13.45 -20.07 -20.33
C ILE A 206 12.25 -20.13 -21.30
N PRO A 207 11.38 -21.17 -21.28
CA PRO A 207 10.23 -21.21 -22.19
C PRO A 207 9.29 -20.01 -22.03
N LYS A 208 9.07 -19.59 -20.78
CA LYS A 208 8.23 -18.44 -20.44
C LYS A 208 8.87 -17.11 -20.87
N ALA A 209 10.18 -17.01 -20.75
CA ALA A 209 10.93 -15.85 -21.27
C ALA A 209 10.77 -15.72 -22.79
N VAL A 210 10.87 -16.83 -23.53
CA VAL A 210 10.64 -16.85 -24.99
C VAL A 210 9.21 -16.45 -25.36
N GLU A 211 8.22 -16.99 -24.65
CA GLU A 211 6.80 -16.67 -24.83
C GLU A 211 6.55 -15.16 -24.73
N ILE A 212 7.02 -14.52 -23.66
CA ILE A 212 6.86 -13.08 -23.41
C ILE A 212 7.46 -12.23 -24.55
N LEU A 213 8.67 -12.56 -25.01
CA LEU A 213 9.32 -11.81 -26.09
C LEU A 213 8.59 -12.00 -27.44
N MET A 214 8.11 -13.22 -27.70
CA MET A 214 7.35 -13.54 -28.91
C MET A 214 6.00 -12.83 -28.93
N GLU A 215 5.31 -12.76 -27.79
CA GLU A 215 4.07 -12.00 -27.65
C GLU A 215 4.28 -10.51 -27.91
N ALA A 216 5.32 -9.91 -27.32
CA ALA A 216 5.66 -8.51 -27.57
C ALA A 216 5.99 -8.24 -29.04
N ALA A 217 6.78 -9.11 -29.69
CA ALA A 217 7.10 -9.03 -31.11
C ALA A 217 5.88 -9.25 -32.03
N ARG A 218 4.86 -10.00 -31.58
CA ARG A 218 3.58 -10.12 -32.29
C ARG A 218 2.77 -8.84 -32.15
N ALA A 219 2.72 -8.27 -30.96
CA ALA A 219 1.90 -7.12 -30.61
C ALA A 219 2.33 -5.80 -31.27
N ALA A 220 3.63 -5.56 -31.45
CA ALA A 220 4.10 -4.31 -32.07
C ALA A 220 5.25 -4.51 -33.06
N SER A 221 5.20 -3.78 -34.18
CA SER A 221 6.26 -3.76 -35.18
C SER A 221 7.58 -3.19 -34.64
N SER A 222 7.52 -2.27 -33.67
CA SER A 222 8.69 -1.72 -32.98
C SER A 222 9.43 -2.83 -32.22
N ALA A 223 8.74 -3.59 -31.36
CA ALA A 223 9.33 -4.73 -30.66
C ALA A 223 9.78 -5.84 -31.61
N ARG A 224 9.02 -6.07 -32.69
CA ARG A 224 9.34 -7.07 -33.71
C ARG A 224 10.65 -6.80 -34.45
N ASN A 225 11.02 -5.53 -34.59
CA ASN A 225 12.21 -5.08 -35.29
C ASN A 225 13.28 -4.55 -34.32
N ASP A 226 13.05 -4.70 -33.00
CA ASP A 226 14.01 -4.28 -31.99
C ASP A 226 15.21 -5.24 -31.98
N PRO A 227 16.43 -4.77 -32.31
CA PRO A 227 17.57 -5.66 -32.48
C PRO A 227 18.03 -6.30 -31.16
N THR A 228 17.84 -5.61 -30.02
CA THR A 228 18.21 -6.13 -28.69
C THR A 228 17.28 -7.23 -28.23
N LEU A 229 15.97 -7.08 -28.48
CA LEU A 229 14.95 -8.09 -28.21
C LEU A 229 15.18 -9.33 -29.06
N LEU A 230 15.42 -9.16 -30.36
CA LEU A 230 15.64 -10.27 -31.29
C LEU A 230 16.91 -11.07 -30.97
N GLU A 231 18.02 -10.41 -30.63
CA GLU A 231 19.25 -11.13 -30.26
C GLU A 231 19.06 -11.90 -28.95
N TYR A 232 18.38 -11.30 -27.96
CA TYR A 232 18.10 -12.00 -26.71
C TYR A 232 17.17 -13.21 -26.90
N LEU A 233 16.13 -13.05 -27.71
CA LEU A 233 15.23 -14.15 -28.11
C LEU A 233 16.00 -15.28 -28.83
N ALA A 234 16.91 -14.95 -29.75
CA ALA A 234 17.72 -15.95 -30.44
C ALA A 234 18.58 -16.76 -29.46
N ARG A 235 19.23 -16.10 -28.50
CA ARG A 235 20.03 -16.79 -27.47
C ARG A 235 19.19 -17.70 -26.57
N LEU A 236 17.97 -17.28 -26.19
CA LEU A 236 17.06 -18.13 -25.41
C LEU A 236 16.62 -19.37 -26.22
N LEU A 237 16.38 -19.23 -27.52
CA LEU A 237 16.07 -20.36 -28.40
C LEU A 237 17.24 -21.33 -28.55
N GLU A 238 18.48 -20.84 -28.62
CA GLU A 238 19.68 -21.68 -28.59
C GLU A 238 19.80 -22.44 -27.26
N ALA A 239 19.52 -21.77 -26.14
CA ALA A 239 19.49 -22.41 -24.81
C ALA A 239 18.40 -23.50 -24.69
N MET A 240 17.32 -23.39 -25.47
CA MET A 240 16.28 -24.42 -25.61
C MET A 240 16.63 -25.52 -26.63
N ASN A 241 17.87 -25.56 -27.13
CA ASN A 241 18.34 -26.49 -28.14
C ASN A 241 17.59 -26.36 -29.49
N ASN A 242 17.22 -25.13 -29.86
CA ASN A 242 16.53 -24.80 -31.12
C ASN A 242 17.35 -23.81 -32.00
N PRO A 243 18.51 -24.25 -32.54
CA PRO A 243 19.41 -23.37 -33.29
C PRO A 243 18.85 -22.91 -34.64
N THR A 244 17.95 -23.69 -35.26
CA THR A 244 17.34 -23.34 -36.55
C THR A 244 16.37 -22.18 -36.42
N ALA A 245 15.58 -22.14 -35.34
CA ALA A 245 14.72 -21.01 -35.02
C ALA A 245 15.55 -19.77 -34.65
N ALA A 246 16.61 -19.93 -33.86
CA ALA A 246 17.52 -18.85 -33.51
C ALA A 246 18.17 -18.18 -34.74
N ALA A 247 18.66 -18.98 -35.70
CA ALA A 247 19.24 -18.48 -36.95
C ALA A 247 18.22 -17.66 -37.77
N LYS A 248 16.96 -18.12 -37.84
CA LYS A 248 15.88 -17.37 -38.51
C LYS A 248 15.60 -16.03 -37.82
N VAL A 249 15.65 -15.98 -36.49
CA VAL A 249 15.48 -14.74 -35.73
C VAL A 249 16.65 -13.79 -35.97
N ARG A 250 17.90 -14.27 -35.91
CA ARG A 250 19.10 -13.46 -36.18
C ARG A 250 19.17 -12.94 -37.60
N ALA A 251 18.70 -13.70 -38.60
CA ALA A 251 18.61 -13.22 -39.99
C ALA A 251 17.74 -11.97 -40.16
N ARG A 252 16.89 -11.64 -39.17
CA ARG A 252 16.09 -10.41 -39.15
C ARG A 252 16.83 -9.22 -38.55
N ILE A 253 17.91 -9.47 -37.81
CA ILE A 253 18.81 -8.45 -37.29
C ILE A 253 19.70 -8.05 -38.46
N GLY A 254 19.45 -6.88 -39.06
CA GLY A 254 20.22 -6.41 -40.21
C GLY A 254 21.73 -6.41 -39.91
N GLN A 255 22.55 -6.77 -40.90
CA GLN A 255 24.01 -6.75 -40.80
C GLN A 255 24.48 -5.31 -40.58
N GLY A 256 24.81 -4.91 -39.35
CA GLY A 256 25.45 -3.61 -39.10
C GLY A 256 25.12 -2.87 -37.79
N SER A 257 24.14 -3.32 -36.98
CA SER A 257 23.94 -2.72 -35.66
C SER A 257 24.78 -3.45 -34.61
N PRO A 258 25.74 -2.80 -33.93
CA PRO A 258 26.37 -3.37 -32.75
C PRO A 258 25.29 -3.52 -31.68
N VAL A 259 24.73 -4.72 -31.56
CA VAL A 259 23.76 -5.03 -30.51
C VAL A 259 24.53 -5.08 -29.19
N PRO A 260 24.24 -4.24 -28.19
CA PRO A 260 24.88 -4.33 -26.89
C PRO A 260 24.70 -5.76 -26.38
N ALA A 261 25.77 -6.37 -25.89
CA ALA A 261 25.75 -7.75 -25.43
C ALA A 261 24.60 -7.91 -24.40
N PRO A 262 23.52 -8.66 -24.70
CA PRO A 262 22.44 -8.81 -23.75
C PRO A 262 22.97 -9.56 -22.53
N ALA A 263 22.34 -9.32 -21.37
CA ALA A 263 22.73 -9.91 -20.10
C ALA A 263 22.98 -11.43 -20.27
N PRO A 264 24.04 -11.98 -19.65
CA PRO A 264 24.35 -13.40 -19.77
C PRO A 264 23.12 -14.21 -19.36
N ILE A 265 22.72 -15.16 -20.21
CA ILE A 265 21.76 -16.18 -19.80
C ILE A 265 22.51 -16.98 -18.73
N PRO A 266 22.03 -17.02 -17.48
CA PRO A 266 22.68 -17.85 -16.48
C PRO A 266 22.73 -19.28 -17.04
N ALA A 267 23.88 -19.93 -16.91
CA ALA A 267 24.01 -21.33 -17.30
C ALA A 267 22.83 -22.09 -16.70
N VAL A 268 22.16 -22.90 -17.53
CA VAL A 268 21.17 -23.87 -17.03
C VAL A 268 21.95 -24.80 -16.13
N GLN A 269 22.10 -24.44 -14.85
CA GLN A 269 22.45 -25.40 -13.84
C GLN A 269 21.32 -26.40 -13.88
N ALA A 270 21.66 -27.65 -14.19
CA ALA A 270 20.78 -28.78 -13.95
C ALA A 270 20.10 -28.54 -12.61
N ALA A 271 18.76 -28.66 -12.57
CA ALA A 271 17.95 -28.40 -11.39
C ALA A 271 18.74 -28.79 -10.15
N PRO A 272 19.03 -27.85 -9.24
CA PRO A 272 19.90 -28.15 -8.11
C PRO A 272 19.32 -29.39 -7.44
N ALA A 273 20.18 -30.40 -7.25
CA ALA A 273 19.87 -31.47 -6.31
C ALA A 273 19.34 -30.78 -5.03
N PRO A 274 18.25 -31.30 -4.42
CA PRO A 274 17.52 -30.58 -3.38
C PRO A 274 18.51 -29.98 -2.38
N PRO A 275 18.56 -28.63 -2.27
CA PRO A 275 19.64 -27.98 -1.54
C PRO A 275 19.54 -28.37 -0.06
N SER A 276 20.67 -28.83 0.45
CA SER A 276 20.92 -29.08 1.87
C SER A 276 21.02 -27.75 2.63
N SER A 277 19.90 -27.03 2.78
CA SER A 277 19.61 -26.16 3.93
C SER A 277 18.14 -25.67 3.91
N PRO A 278 17.27 -26.12 4.83
CA PRO A 278 15.84 -25.81 4.80
C PRO A 278 15.46 -24.34 5.08
N ALA A 279 16.39 -23.49 5.50
CA ALA A 279 16.09 -22.11 5.91
C ALA A 279 16.02 -21.09 4.74
N ALA A 280 16.79 -21.29 3.66
CA ALA A 280 16.84 -20.33 2.55
C ALA A 280 15.62 -20.43 1.62
N ASP A 281 15.11 -21.64 1.38
CA ASP A 281 13.93 -21.87 0.53
C ASP A 281 12.63 -21.46 1.22
N ALA A 282 12.56 -21.56 2.55
CA ALA A 282 11.37 -21.21 3.32
C ALA A 282 11.06 -19.70 3.25
N TYR A 283 12.07 -18.83 3.21
CA TYR A 283 11.89 -17.39 3.05
C TYR A 283 11.37 -17.03 1.65
N GLY A 284 11.97 -17.62 0.60
CA GLY A 284 11.52 -17.44 -0.77
C GLY A 284 10.08 -17.93 -0.97
N PHE A 285 9.73 -19.03 -0.32
CA PHE A 285 8.38 -19.58 -0.33
C PHE A 285 7.37 -18.68 0.42
N LEU A 286 7.71 -18.24 1.64
CA LEU A 286 6.85 -17.32 2.41
C LEU A 286 6.57 -16.04 1.62
N LYS A 287 7.58 -15.52 0.91
CA LYS A 287 7.46 -14.35 0.01
C LYS A 287 6.57 -14.60 -1.21
N ALA A 288 6.47 -15.84 -1.69
CA ALA A 288 5.66 -16.18 -2.86
C ALA A 288 4.15 -16.28 -2.54
N LEU A 289 3.77 -16.17 -1.27
CA LEU A 289 2.38 -16.31 -0.85
C LEU A 289 1.58 -15.06 -1.17
N PRO A 290 0.41 -15.18 -1.84
CA PRO A 290 -0.44 -14.04 -2.16
C PRO A 290 -0.83 -13.20 -0.93
N MET A 291 -0.92 -13.82 0.26
CA MET A 291 -1.25 -13.10 1.50
C MET A 291 -0.11 -12.22 2.04
N PHE A 292 1.10 -12.38 1.51
CA PHE A 292 2.28 -11.63 1.91
C PHE A 292 2.96 -10.92 0.73
N ALA A 293 2.39 -11.01 -0.47
CA ALA A 293 2.85 -10.36 -1.70
C ALA A 293 3.01 -8.84 -1.55
N ASP A 294 2.21 -8.29 -0.63
CA ASP A 294 2.06 -6.89 -0.33
C ASP A 294 2.99 -6.39 0.79
N LEU A 295 3.71 -7.27 1.48
CA LEU A 295 4.62 -6.87 2.56
C LEU A 295 5.96 -6.39 2.00
N SER A 296 6.51 -5.33 2.58
CA SER A 296 7.86 -4.85 2.24
C SER A 296 8.90 -5.96 2.52
N LEU A 297 10.10 -5.87 1.94
CA LEU A 297 11.14 -6.87 2.20
C LEU A 297 11.56 -6.92 3.68
N ASP A 298 11.56 -5.77 4.35
CA ASP A 298 11.91 -5.68 5.77
C ASP A 298 10.79 -6.22 6.65
N ASP A 299 9.54 -5.99 6.26
CA ASP A 299 8.37 -6.59 6.88
C ASP A 299 8.37 -8.12 6.71
N MET A 300 8.69 -8.60 5.51
CA MET A 300 8.81 -10.03 5.21
C MET A 300 9.95 -10.69 5.98
N ARG A 301 11.11 -10.03 6.09
CA ARG A 301 12.20 -10.53 6.94
C ARG A 301 11.80 -10.54 8.40
N SER A 302 11.12 -9.51 8.87
CA SER A 302 10.66 -9.42 10.26
C SER A 302 9.66 -10.54 10.57
N LEU A 303 8.72 -10.78 9.66
CA LEU A 303 7.74 -11.86 9.76
C LEU A 303 8.40 -13.25 9.68
N PHE A 304 9.35 -13.44 8.77
CA PHE A 304 10.10 -14.70 8.65
C PHE A 304 10.97 -14.97 9.87
N ARG A 305 11.60 -13.93 10.46
CA ARG A 305 12.42 -14.05 11.67
C ARG A 305 11.62 -14.55 12.87
N VAL A 306 10.32 -14.23 12.94
CA VAL A 306 9.42 -14.73 13.98
C VAL A 306 8.71 -16.02 13.59
N SER A 307 9.01 -16.57 12.41
CA SER A 307 8.46 -17.85 11.93
C SER A 307 9.40 -19.02 12.28
N THR A 308 8.81 -20.17 12.56
CA THR A 308 9.52 -21.42 12.83
C THR A 308 9.01 -22.52 11.91
N GLN A 309 9.86 -23.48 11.55
CA GLN A 309 9.46 -24.57 10.66
C GLN A 309 8.96 -25.77 11.47
N HIS A 310 7.81 -26.31 11.07
CA HIS A 310 7.19 -27.48 11.68
C HIS A 310 6.94 -28.57 10.64
N GLY A 311 7.23 -29.82 11.00
CA GLY A 311 6.95 -31.00 10.19
C GLY A 311 5.81 -31.81 10.81
N PHE A 312 4.92 -32.33 9.97
CA PHE A 312 3.80 -33.17 10.35
C PHE A 312 3.75 -34.40 9.46
N GLY A 313 3.66 -35.59 10.05
CA GLY A 313 3.38 -36.82 9.31
C GLY A 313 1.91 -36.93 8.91
N PRO A 314 1.55 -37.78 7.93
CA PRO A 314 0.17 -38.07 7.59
C PRO A 314 -0.65 -38.47 8.83
N GLY A 315 -1.86 -37.93 8.96
CA GLY A 315 -2.76 -38.17 10.08
C GLY A 315 -2.50 -37.30 11.32
N MET A 316 -1.39 -36.56 11.39
CA MET A 316 -1.13 -35.66 12.52
C MET A 316 -2.02 -34.40 12.47
N HIS A 317 -2.45 -33.93 13.63
CA HIS A 317 -3.25 -32.72 13.75
C HIS A 317 -2.37 -31.48 13.93
N LEU A 318 -2.54 -30.49 13.06
CA LEU A 318 -1.91 -29.17 13.16
C LEU A 318 -2.69 -28.28 14.13
N ILE A 319 -4.02 -28.38 14.05
CA ILE A 319 -4.97 -27.62 14.87
C ILE A 319 -6.06 -28.57 15.32
N GLU A 320 -6.39 -28.49 16.62
CA GLU A 320 -7.57 -29.13 17.21
C GLU A 320 -8.57 -28.03 17.58
N PRO A 321 -9.89 -28.22 17.38
CA PRO A 321 -10.89 -27.24 17.74
C PRO A 321 -11.01 -27.09 19.26
N GLY A 322 -11.41 -25.91 19.71
CA GLY A 322 -11.56 -25.57 21.12
C GLY A 322 -10.25 -25.27 21.86
N GLN A 323 -9.11 -25.36 21.17
CA GLN A 323 -7.81 -24.98 21.73
C GLN A 323 -7.58 -23.46 21.59
N PRO A 324 -6.81 -22.84 22.50
CA PRO A 324 -6.37 -21.46 22.30
C PRO A 324 -5.64 -21.32 20.95
N GLY A 325 -5.97 -20.30 20.16
CA GLY A 325 -5.32 -20.06 18.87
C GLY A 325 -3.84 -19.75 19.05
N ARG A 326 -2.97 -20.74 18.79
CA ARG A 326 -1.51 -20.65 19.05
C ARG A 326 -0.78 -19.76 18.06
N GLY A 327 -1.31 -19.59 16.86
CA GLY A 327 -0.61 -18.93 15.77
C GLY A 327 -1.18 -19.28 14.39
N LEU A 328 -0.45 -18.84 13.37
CA LEU A 328 -0.76 -19.08 11.97
C LEU A 328 0.15 -20.20 11.44
N PHE A 329 -0.42 -21.18 10.75
CA PHE A 329 0.34 -22.15 9.96
C PHE A 329 0.20 -21.84 8.48
N VAL A 330 1.32 -21.93 7.78
CA VAL A 330 1.44 -21.69 6.34
C VAL A 330 2.08 -22.94 5.72
N ILE A 331 1.38 -23.58 4.78
CA ILE A 331 1.80 -24.84 4.18
C ILE A 331 2.85 -24.57 3.11
N VAL A 332 4.05 -25.08 3.32
CA VAL A 332 5.16 -24.93 2.36
C VAL A 332 5.41 -26.19 1.55
N ASP A 333 4.96 -27.34 2.03
CA ASP A 333 5.01 -28.62 1.35
C ASP A 333 3.89 -29.53 1.88
N GLY A 334 3.33 -30.38 1.01
CA GLY A 334 2.24 -31.30 1.34
C GLY A 334 0.82 -30.73 1.27
N GLN A 335 -0.14 -31.47 1.83
CA GLN A 335 -1.57 -31.15 1.86
C GLN A 335 -2.18 -31.40 3.24
N VAL A 336 -3.15 -30.57 3.63
CA VAL A 336 -3.96 -30.72 4.84
C VAL A 336 -5.44 -30.69 4.51
N GLU A 337 -6.23 -31.31 5.38
CA GLU A 337 -7.69 -31.33 5.33
C GLU A 337 -8.25 -30.59 6.55
N VAL A 338 -9.23 -29.70 6.31
CA VAL A 338 -9.87 -28.87 7.34
C VAL A 338 -11.27 -29.41 7.60
N TYR A 339 -11.55 -29.80 8.83
CA TYR A 339 -12.83 -30.36 9.27
C TYR A 339 -13.55 -29.44 10.25
N GLY A 340 -14.83 -29.20 10.00
CA GLY A 340 -15.72 -28.44 10.88
C GLY A 340 -16.67 -29.35 11.64
N GLY A 341 -16.98 -28.99 12.89
CA GLY A 341 -17.78 -29.81 13.80
C GLY A 341 -16.92 -30.74 14.67
N ALA A 342 -17.58 -31.58 15.46
CA ALA A 342 -16.92 -32.49 16.40
C ALA A 342 -17.42 -33.93 16.22
N GLY A 343 -16.55 -34.91 16.49
CA GLY A 343 -16.92 -36.33 16.49
C GLY A 343 -17.20 -36.91 15.10
N PRO A 344 -18.04 -37.96 15.00
CA PRO A 344 -18.32 -38.66 13.74
C PRO A 344 -19.06 -37.80 12.69
N ASP A 345 -19.65 -36.67 13.08
CA ASP A 345 -20.33 -35.73 12.18
C ASP A 345 -19.40 -34.64 11.61
N ALA A 346 -18.08 -34.76 11.83
CA ALA A 346 -17.10 -33.81 11.32
C ALA A 346 -17.13 -33.76 9.78
N ARG A 347 -17.50 -32.61 9.22
CA ARG A 347 -17.58 -32.41 7.77
C ARG A 347 -16.27 -31.84 7.25
N LEU A 348 -15.76 -32.42 6.15
CA LEU A 348 -14.65 -31.83 5.40
C LEU A 348 -15.12 -30.49 4.81
N LEU A 349 -14.51 -29.40 5.28
CA LEU A 349 -14.78 -28.04 4.80
C LEU A 349 -13.87 -27.66 3.64
N ASN A 350 -12.60 -28.07 3.67
CA ASN A 350 -11.64 -27.72 2.64
C ASN A 350 -10.41 -28.66 2.63
N THR A 351 -9.71 -28.72 1.48
CA THR A 351 -8.37 -29.32 1.35
C THR A 351 -7.40 -28.23 0.90
N LEU A 352 -6.37 -27.99 1.69
CA LEU A 352 -5.39 -26.93 1.43
C LEU A 352 -4.03 -27.56 1.12
N GLY A 353 -3.43 -27.12 0.00
CA GLY A 353 -2.09 -27.53 -0.39
C GLY A 353 -1.06 -26.44 -0.10
N VAL A 354 0.10 -26.61 -0.73
CA VAL A 354 1.18 -25.62 -0.83
C VAL A 354 0.60 -24.22 -1.09
N GLY A 355 0.93 -23.28 -0.21
CA GLY A 355 0.45 -21.90 -0.25
C GLY A 355 -0.80 -21.60 0.58
N GLY A 356 -1.51 -22.64 1.01
CA GLY A 356 -2.62 -22.54 1.94
C GLY A 356 -2.17 -22.20 3.36
N TYR A 357 -3.09 -21.65 4.14
CA TYR A 357 -2.85 -21.28 5.54
C TYR A 357 -4.08 -21.54 6.39
N VAL A 358 -3.83 -21.74 7.69
CA VAL A 358 -4.82 -22.07 8.72
C VAL A 358 -4.46 -21.42 10.06
N GLY A 359 -5.48 -21.16 10.89
CA GLY A 359 -5.33 -20.56 12.23
C GLY A 359 -5.64 -19.05 12.26
N GLU A 360 -5.88 -18.45 11.10
CA GLU A 360 -6.20 -17.04 10.89
C GLU A 360 -7.42 -16.58 11.69
N ILE A 361 -8.47 -17.39 11.76
CA ILE A 361 -9.72 -17.04 12.45
C ILE A 361 -9.46 -16.86 13.95
N SER A 362 -8.71 -17.79 14.54
CA SER A 362 -8.40 -17.76 15.97
C SER A 362 -7.50 -16.57 16.33
N LEU A 363 -6.60 -16.19 15.43
CA LEU A 363 -5.76 -14.99 15.59
C LEU A 363 -6.59 -13.71 15.50
N LEU A 364 -7.48 -13.61 14.51
CA LEU A 364 -8.31 -12.44 14.27
C LEU A 364 -9.34 -12.16 15.37
N LEU A 365 -10.01 -13.22 15.84
CA LEU A 365 -11.12 -13.10 16.80
C LEU A 365 -10.68 -13.17 18.26
N ASP A 366 -9.37 -13.32 18.50
CA ASP A 366 -8.81 -13.59 19.82
C ASP A 366 -9.55 -14.72 20.57
N GLY A 367 -9.91 -15.78 19.82
CA GLY A 367 -10.78 -16.86 20.27
C GLY A 367 -10.18 -18.26 20.08
N PRO A 368 -10.88 -19.30 20.55
CA PRO A 368 -10.46 -20.68 20.34
C PRO A 368 -10.52 -21.05 18.85
N THR A 369 -9.74 -22.05 18.47
CA THR A 369 -9.72 -22.64 17.13
C THR A 369 -11.08 -23.28 16.82
N SER A 370 -11.59 -23.01 15.62
CA SER A 370 -12.96 -23.40 15.22
C SER A 370 -13.04 -24.70 14.41
N ALA A 371 -11.92 -25.19 13.90
CA ALA A 371 -11.86 -26.34 13.00
C ALA A 371 -10.64 -27.21 13.31
N ARG A 372 -10.75 -28.51 13.03
CA ARG A 372 -9.62 -29.44 13.05
C ARG A 372 -8.87 -29.33 11.73
N VAL A 373 -7.55 -29.36 11.79
CA VAL A 373 -6.69 -29.42 10.59
C VAL A 373 -5.78 -30.63 10.70
N THR A 374 -5.87 -31.53 9.74
CA THR A 374 -5.13 -32.80 9.72
C THR A 374 -4.22 -32.87 8.50
N ALA A 375 -2.98 -33.29 8.68
CA ALA A 375 -2.06 -33.55 7.59
C ALA A 375 -2.53 -34.76 6.76
N ARG A 376 -2.76 -34.58 5.47
CA ARG A 376 -3.16 -35.64 4.55
C ARG A 376 -1.92 -36.38 3.99
N THR A 377 -0.87 -35.63 3.72
CA THR A 377 0.46 -36.11 3.30
C THR A 377 1.49 -35.74 4.37
N PRO A 378 2.78 -36.12 4.24
CA PRO A 378 3.83 -35.42 4.98
C PRO A 378 3.74 -33.93 4.64
N VAL A 379 3.69 -33.09 5.68
CA VAL A 379 3.49 -31.64 5.55
C VAL A 379 4.66 -30.92 6.22
N LYS A 380 5.19 -29.92 5.53
CA LYS A 380 6.05 -28.90 6.13
C LYS A 380 5.27 -27.60 6.18
N ALA A 381 5.29 -26.94 7.32
CA ALA A 381 4.62 -25.67 7.52
C ALA A 381 5.56 -24.66 8.19
N LEU A 382 5.37 -23.38 7.86
CA LEU A 382 5.87 -22.27 8.65
C LEU A 382 4.81 -21.92 9.71
N PHE A 383 5.25 -21.80 10.94
CA PHE A 383 4.43 -21.43 12.09
C PHE A 383 4.85 -20.06 12.62
N ILE A 384 3.89 -19.15 12.73
CA ILE A 384 4.06 -17.83 13.31
C ILE A 384 3.23 -17.79 14.58
N SER A 385 3.88 -17.62 15.74
CA SER A 385 3.18 -17.58 17.02
C SER A 385 2.25 -16.37 17.10
N ARG A 386 1.19 -16.46 17.91
CA ARG A 386 0.31 -15.32 18.20
C ARG A 386 1.10 -14.09 18.65
N GLU A 387 2.01 -14.26 19.60
CA GLU A 387 2.83 -13.16 20.13
C GLU A 387 3.70 -12.53 19.04
N GLY A 388 4.38 -13.34 18.22
CA GLY A 388 5.20 -12.85 17.12
C GLY A 388 4.38 -12.12 16.07
N PHE A 389 3.19 -12.64 15.75
CA PHE A 389 2.27 -12.02 14.81
C PHE A 389 1.71 -10.69 15.34
N THR A 390 1.26 -10.65 16.59
CA THR A 390 0.75 -9.45 17.25
C THR A 390 1.83 -8.36 17.36
N GLN A 391 3.04 -8.71 17.80
CA GLN A 391 4.16 -7.77 17.84
C GLN A 391 4.48 -7.18 16.47
N TYR A 392 4.45 -8.02 15.44
CA TYR A 392 4.65 -7.58 14.06
C TYR A 392 3.57 -6.60 13.61
N LEU A 393 2.29 -6.86 13.89
CA LEU A 393 1.19 -5.95 13.55
C LEU A 393 1.29 -4.60 14.26
N TYR A 394 1.76 -4.57 15.50
CA TYR A 394 1.97 -3.32 16.25
C TYR A 394 3.10 -2.47 15.66
N ASN A 395 4.18 -3.11 15.22
CA ASN A 395 5.37 -2.41 14.70
C ASN A 395 5.19 -1.98 13.24
N THR A 396 4.29 -2.62 12.49
CA THR A 396 4.00 -2.26 11.09
C THR A 396 2.49 -2.06 10.84
N PRO A 397 1.91 -0.88 11.21
CA PRO A 397 0.48 -0.61 11.06
C PRO A 397 -0.05 -0.68 9.62
N SER A 398 0.80 -0.35 8.63
CA SER A 398 0.46 -0.43 7.20
C SER A 398 0.32 -1.87 6.71
N ALA A 399 1.16 -2.79 7.20
CA ALA A 399 1.06 -4.23 6.94
C ALA A 399 -0.18 -4.83 7.59
N ALA A 400 -0.54 -4.37 8.78
CA ALA A 400 -1.68 -4.89 9.52
C ALA A 400 -2.99 -4.79 8.73
N LEU A 401 -3.32 -3.58 8.23
CA LEU A 401 -4.55 -3.36 7.44
C LEU A 401 -4.62 -4.25 6.19
N ARG A 402 -3.49 -4.54 5.56
CA ARG A 402 -3.42 -5.39 4.36
C ARG A 402 -3.65 -6.85 4.71
N ILE A 403 -3.01 -7.34 5.76
CA ILE A 403 -3.20 -8.72 6.25
C ILE A 403 -4.65 -8.94 6.68
N TYR A 404 -5.25 -7.99 7.42
CA TYR A 404 -6.67 -8.05 7.79
C TYR A 404 -7.60 -8.12 6.56
N ARG A 405 -7.34 -7.33 5.50
CA ARG A 405 -8.10 -7.39 4.25
C ARG A 405 -7.96 -8.74 3.55
N LEU A 406 -6.76 -9.30 3.51
CA LEU A 406 -6.50 -10.58 2.86
C LEU A 406 -7.19 -11.73 3.58
N PHE A 407 -7.10 -11.79 4.91
CA PHE A 407 -7.85 -12.78 5.68
C PHE A 407 -9.35 -12.61 5.46
N SER A 408 -9.86 -11.37 5.48
CA SER A 408 -11.28 -11.10 5.23
C SER A 408 -11.73 -11.57 3.84
N ASN A 409 -10.94 -11.33 2.80
CA ASN A 409 -11.23 -11.78 1.44
C ASN A 409 -11.22 -13.31 1.35
N ASN A 410 -10.24 -13.98 1.96
CA ASN A 410 -10.15 -15.44 1.93
C ASN A 410 -11.29 -16.09 2.72
N LEU A 411 -11.67 -15.53 3.87
CA LEU A 411 -12.86 -15.96 4.61
C LEU A 411 -14.11 -15.77 3.76
N ALA A 412 -14.27 -14.65 3.06
CA ALA A 412 -15.40 -14.41 2.18
C ALA A 412 -15.48 -15.44 1.04
N GLU A 413 -14.35 -15.80 0.42
CA GLU A 413 -14.29 -16.86 -0.59
C GLU A 413 -14.68 -18.23 -0.01
N ARG A 414 -14.16 -18.59 1.17
CA ARG A 414 -14.50 -19.85 1.85
C ARG A 414 -15.99 -19.93 2.22
N VAL A 415 -16.56 -18.84 2.73
CA VAL A 415 -18.00 -18.78 3.04
C VAL A 415 -18.82 -18.93 1.76
N ARG A 416 -18.46 -18.25 0.66
CA ARG A 416 -19.14 -18.42 -0.63
C ARG A 416 -19.06 -19.85 -1.15
N ALA A 417 -17.92 -20.50 -1.05
CA ALA A 417 -17.72 -21.90 -1.46
C ALA A 417 -18.59 -22.87 -0.64
N LEU A 418 -18.74 -22.62 0.68
CA LEU A 418 -19.61 -23.42 1.55
C LEU A 418 -21.11 -23.20 1.24
N SER A 419 -21.51 -21.98 0.88
CA SER A 419 -22.87 -21.66 0.47
C SER A 419 -23.27 -22.27 -0.88
N ALA A 420 -22.32 -22.39 -1.81
CA ALA A 420 -22.54 -22.95 -3.15
C ALA A 420 -22.58 -24.49 -3.17
N ALA A 421 -22.07 -25.14 -2.13
CA ALA A 421 -22.05 -26.60 -1.97
C ALA A 421 -23.22 -27.12 -1.11
N ARG A 422 -24.34 -26.39 -1.08
CA ARG A 422 -25.57 -26.73 -0.34
C ARG A 422 -26.73 -26.99 -1.26
#